data_AF-A0A8T6RGG0-F1
#
_entry.id   AF-A0A8T6RGG0-F1
#
_cell.length_a   1.000
_cell.length_b   1.000
_cell.length_c   1.000
_cell.angle_alpha   90.00
_cell.angle_beta   90.00
_cell.angle_gamma   90.00
#
_symmetry.space_group_name_H-M   'P 1'
#
loop_
_entity.id
_entity.type
_entity.pdbx_description
1 polymer ?
#
loop_
_entity_poly.entity_id
_entity_poly.type
_entity_poly.pdbx_seq_one_letter_code
_entity_poly.pdbx_strand_id
1 'polypeptide(L)'
;MGFERTKGGPMSVWCPLVPPEDLLGMGLYKRNLSDVSGAYYDWCASMRSKTLGSVTMGGLLDRIRMLMISVGIACGQNRELAESVQSIVASNLRKGAARLVSNLPAETPEEQTVKKTLAMFFARMKFTRDIDPKEEIGRAIPKSVSTKPESDSIATSAFGDILPRGMSRDLDIDDKVQVTKQAMYHGTEIVRVLYTRLLSPDPYGNNNS
;
A
#
# COMPACT_ATOMS: atom_id res chain seq x y z
N MET A 1 23.19 34.43 39.09
CA MET A 1 23.13 32.96 38.90
C MET A 1 22.57 32.71 37.52
N GLY A 2 23.39 32.12 36.65
CA GLY A 2 23.09 31.94 35.24
C GLY A 2 22.09 30.81 35.02
N PHE A 3 21.09 31.08 34.18
CA PHE A 3 20.28 30.03 33.59
C PHE A 3 21.14 29.30 32.55
N GLU A 4 21.55 28.08 32.89
CA GLU A 4 22.13 27.16 31.93
C GLU A 4 21.12 26.92 30.81
N ARG A 5 21.51 27.30 29.58
CA ARG A 5 20.85 26.83 28.36
C ARG A 5 21.00 25.31 28.34
N THR A 6 19.92 24.59 28.59
CA THR A 6 19.82 23.18 28.24
C THR A 6 20.18 23.04 26.77
N LYS A 7 21.33 22.40 26.52
CA LYS A 7 21.85 22.09 25.20
C LYS A 7 20.74 21.49 24.34
N GLY A 8 20.41 22.16 23.23
CA GLY A 8 19.49 21.62 22.24
C GLY A 8 19.97 20.24 21.81
N GLY A 9 19.11 19.22 21.97
CA GLY A 9 19.32 17.93 21.34
C GLY A 9 19.47 18.13 19.82
N PRO A 10 20.23 17.26 19.13
CA PRO A 10 20.40 17.37 17.69
C PRO A 10 19.00 17.38 17.06
N MET A 11 18.60 18.50 16.43
CA MET A 11 17.30 18.64 15.77
C MET A 11 17.11 17.42 14.87
N SER A 12 16.21 16.53 15.24
CA SER A 12 15.86 15.37 14.43
C SER A 12 15.26 15.92 13.14
N VAL A 13 15.97 15.76 12.03
CA VAL A 13 15.46 16.16 10.72
C VAL A 13 14.19 15.37 10.48
N TRP A 14 13.05 16.06 10.49
CA TRP A 14 11.74 15.48 10.24
C TRP A 14 11.65 15.05 8.77
N CYS A 15 11.22 13.81 8.53
CA CYS A 15 10.97 13.29 7.19
C CYS A 15 9.59 12.63 7.13
N PRO A 16 8.57 13.25 6.51
CA PRO A 16 7.20 12.73 6.50
C PRO A 16 7.05 11.33 5.90
N LEU A 17 7.98 10.93 5.02
CA LEU A 17 7.99 9.62 4.35
C LEU A 17 8.67 8.51 5.16
N VAL A 18 9.24 8.84 6.32
CA VAL A 18 9.88 7.88 7.21
C VAL A 18 9.18 7.95 8.56
N PRO A 19 8.44 6.90 8.97
CA PRO A 19 7.74 6.93 10.25
C PRO A 19 8.76 6.97 11.40
N PRO A 20 8.37 7.48 12.59
CA PRO A 20 9.30 7.72 13.69
C PRO A 20 10.13 6.50 14.12
N GLU A 21 9.53 5.31 14.06
CA GLU A 21 10.19 4.03 14.37
C GLU A 21 11.34 3.70 13.42
N ASP A 22 11.25 4.11 12.14
CA ASP A 22 12.26 3.84 11.12
C ASP A 22 13.34 4.94 11.06
N LEU A 23 13.08 6.13 11.63
CA LEU A 23 14.04 7.25 11.66
C LEU A 23 15.32 6.92 12.43
N LEU A 24 15.25 6.04 13.43
CA LEU A 24 16.43 5.61 14.19
C LEU A 24 17.45 4.86 13.31
N GLY A 25 16.96 4.05 12.37
CA GLY A 25 17.79 3.34 11.39
C GLY A 25 18.42 4.25 10.34
N MET A 26 17.94 5.49 10.21
CA MET A 26 18.37 6.45 9.19
C MET A 26 19.42 7.45 9.70
N GLY A 27 20.02 7.21 10.87
CA GLY A 27 20.94 8.13 11.53
C GLY A 27 22.12 8.58 10.67
N LEU A 28 22.63 7.70 9.79
CA LEU A 28 23.73 7.98 8.87
C LEU A 28 23.35 8.94 7.73
N TYR A 29 22.05 9.08 7.45
CA TYR A 29 21.51 9.88 6.33
C TYR A 29 20.87 11.19 6.75
N LYS A 30 20.98 11.59 8.03
CA LYS A 30 20.31 12.78 8.59
C LYS A 30 20.43 14.04 7.73
N ARG A 31 21.60 14.27 7.11
CA ARG A 31 21.85 15.45 6.27
C ARG A 31 21.11 15.42 4.93
N ASN A 32 20.76 14.24 4.42
CA ASN A 32 20.07 14.06 3.14
C ASN A 32 18.55 13.86 3.32
N LEU A 33 18.08 13.56 4.54
CA LEU A 33 16.64 13.45 4.82
C LEU A 33 15.88 14.76 4.57
N SER A 34 16.53 15.93 4.69
CA SER A 34 15.94 17.21 4.31
C SER A 34 15.60 17.29 2.82
N ASP A 35 16.43 16.69 1.97
CA ASP A 35 16.24 16.68 0.52
C ASP A 35 15.03 15.80 0.17
N VAL A 36 14.90 14.65 0.83
CA VAL A 36 13.74 13.76 0.74
C VAL A 36 12.46 14.48 1.18
N SER A 37 12.50 15.20 2.30
CA SER A 37 11.37 16.01 2.76
C SER A 37 10.99 17.10 1.76
N GLY A 38 11.97 17.80 1.18
CA GLY A 38 11.74 18.79 0.12
C GLY A 38 11.00 18.18 -1.07
N ALA A 39 11.52 17.08 -1.60
CA ALA A 39 10.90 16.38 -2.73
C ALA A 39 9.48 15.88 -2.43
N TYR A 40 9.23 15.44 -1.19
CA TYR A 40 7.89 15.08 -0.74
C TYR A 40 6.92 16.27 -0.75
N TYR A 41 7.34 17.42 -0.23
CA TYR A 41 6.50 18.61 -0.20
C TYR A 41 6.27 19.20 -1.60
N ASP A 42 7.28 19.17 -2.46
CA ASP A 42 7.15 19.56 -3.87
C ASP A 42 6.16 18.66 -4.61
N TRP A 43 6.27 17.34 -4.40
CA TRP A 43 5.30 16.39 -4.93
C TRP A 43 3.90 16.68 -4.40
N CYS A 44 3.72 16.87 -3.09
CA CYS A 44 2.43 17.24 -2.48
C CYS A 44 1.84 18.51 -3.12
N ALA A 45 2.64 19.55 -3.27
CA ALA A 45 2.22 20.81 -3.89
C ALA A 45 1.76 20.60 -5.33
N SER A 46 2.50 19.81 -6.12
CA SER A 46 2.15 19.48 -7.51
C SER A 46 0.88 18.63 -7.64
N MET A 47 0.54 17.87 -6.60
CA MET A 47 -0.55 16.89 -6.61
C MET A 47 -1.86 17.45 -6.06
N ARG A 48 -1.82 18.46 -5.19
CA ARG A 48 -3.02 19.11 -4.61
C ARG A 48 -3.91 19.81 -5.64
N SER A 49 -3.33 20.29 -6.74
CA SER A 49 -4.08 20.92 -7.83
C SER A 49 -4.76 19.92 -8.78
N LYS A 50 -4.45 18.62 -8.65
CA LYS A 50 -4.97 17.58 -9.56
C LYS A 50 -6.27 16.99 -9.01
N THR A 51 -7.30 16.96 -9.86
CA THR A 51 -8.60 16.35 -9.50
C THR A 51 -8.45 14.85 -9.22
N LEU A 52 -9.35 14.33 -8.37
CA LEU A 52 -9.42 12.91 -7.98
C LEU A 52 -10.66 12.18 -8.52
N GLY A 53 -11.70 12.91 -8.93
CA GLY A 53 -13.02 12.34 -9.24
C GLY A 53 -13.04 11.35 -10.40
N SER A 54 -12.25 11.56 -11.45
CA SER A 54 -12.22 10.71 -12.65
C SER A 54 -10.91 9.92 -12.83
N VAL A 55 -10.04 9.92 -11.83
CA VAL A 55 -8.72 9.28 -11.95
C VAL A 55 -8.85 7.77 -11.77
N THR A 56 -8.36 7.03 -12.75
CA THR A 56 -8.31 5.56 -12.70
C THR A 56 -7.24 5.08 -11.72
N MET A 57 -7.32 3.80 -11.33
CA MET A 57 -6.29 3.13 -10.54
C MET A 57 -4.87 3.35 -11.10
N GLY A 58 -4.70 3.20 -12.41
CA GLY A 58 -3.39 3.39 -13.07
C GLY A 58 -2.88 4.83 -12.94
N GLY A 59 -3.76 5.82 -13.11
CA GLY A 59 -3.39 7.22 -12.91
C GLY A 59 -2.99 7.54 -11.47
N LEU A 60 -3.63 6.93 -10.48
CA LEU A 60 -3.26 7.11 -9.07
C LEU A 60 -1.93 6.42 -8.75
N LEU A 61 -1.72 5.20 -9.25
CA LEU A 61 -0.46 4.48 -9.08
C LEU A 61 0.71 5.22 -9.73
N ASP A 62 0.51 5.82 -10.91
CA ASP A 62 1.54 6.63 -11.55
C ASP A 62 1.88 7.88 -10.72
N ARG A 63 0.89 8.54 -10.10
CA ARG A 63 1.18 9.66 -9.18
C ARG A 63 2.01 9.22 -7.96
N ILE A 64 1.74 8.04 -7.41
CA ILE A 64 2.56 7.45 -6.32
C ILE A 64 3.95 7.11 -6.86
N ARG A 65 4.06 6.58 -8.08
CA ARG A 65 5.34 6.30 -8.73
C ARG A 65 6.17 7.58 -8.93
N MET A 66 5.53 8.68 -9.31
CA MET A 66 6.19 9.99 -9.42
C MET A 66 6.80 10.42 -8.09
N LEU A 67 6.16 10.15 -6.94
CA LEU A 67 6.75 10.40 -5.63
C LEU A 67 8.04 9.60 -5.44
N MET A 68 8.00 8.30 -5.74
CA MET A 68 9.17 7.43 -5.64
C MET A 68 10.33 7.92 -6.51
N ILE A 69 10.03 8.40 -7.72
CA ILE A 69 11.00 9.00 -8.64
C ILE A 69 11.57 10.29 -8.05
N SER A 70 10.74 11.19 -7.54
CA SER A 70 11.18 12.45 -6.90
C SER A 70 12.11 12.18 -5.72
N VAL A 71 11.81 11.19 -4.88
CA VAL A 71 12.69 10.75 -3.79
C VAL A 71 14.03 10.26 -4.34
N GLY A 72 14.02 9.44 -5.40
CA GLY A 72 15.24 8.95 -6.04
C GLY A 72 16.11 10.08 -6.59
N ILE A 73 15.51 11.07 -7.24
CA ILE A 73 16.20 12.26 -7.76
C ILE A 73 16.81 13.08 -6.61
N ALA A 74 16.05 13.32 -5.54
CA ALA A 74 16.49 14.11 -4.40
C ALA A 74 17.66 13.48 -3.64
N CYS A 75 17.72 12.15 -3.58
CA CYS A 75 18.85 11.45 -2.98
C CYS A 75 20.12 11.51 -3.84
N GLY A 76 20.00 11.83 -5.14
CA GLY A 76 21.13 12.00 -6.06
C GLY A 76 22.06 10.77 -6.09
N GLN A 77 23.28 10.95 -5.59
CA GLN A 77 24.31 9.90 -5.52
C GLN A 77 24.11 8.91 -4.37
N ASN A 78 23.24 9.21 -3.40
CA ASN A 78 22.97 8.35 -2.25
C ASN A 78 21.88 7.32 -2.58
N ARG A 79 22.27 6.31 -3.35
CA ARG A 79 21.37 5.23 -3.78
C ARG A 79 20.78 4.45 -2.61
N GLU A 80 21.58 4.18 -1.59
CA GLU A 80 21.15 3.40 -0.42
C GLU A 80 20.04 4.11 0.35
N LEU A 81 20.14 5.44 0.51
CA LEU A 81 19.06 6.24 1.09
C LEU A 81 17.78 6.18 0.25
N ALA A 82 17.90 6.37 -1.07
CA ALA A 82 16.76 6.31 -1.98
C ALA A 82 16.02 4.98 -1.86
N GLU A 83 16.76 3.86 -1.95
CA GLU A 83 16.20 2.51 -1.84
C GLU A 83 15.57 2.27 -0.47
N SER A 84 16.20 2.76 0.61
CA SER A 84 15.69 2.62 1.97
C SER A 84 14.36 3.37 2.16
N VAL A 85 14.29 4.63 1.74
CA VAL A 85 13.04 5.43 1.83
C VAL A 85 11.96 4.84 0.94
N GLN A 86 12.27 4.51 -0.32
CA GLN A 86 11.29 3.89 -1.23
C GLN A 86 10.78 2.55 -0.69
N SER A 87 11.64 1.75 -0.04
CA SER A 87 11.25 0.49 0.60
C SER A 87 10.29 0.72 1.77
N ILE A 88 10.57 1.71 2.63
CA ILE A 88 9.69 2.09 3.75
C ILE A 88 8.32 2.54 3.24
N VAL A 89 8.29 3.46 2.28
CA VAL A 89 7.04 3.94 1.70
C VAL A 89 6.26 2.79 1.07
N ALA A 90 6.92 1.96 0.26
CA ALA A 90 6.27 0.80 -0.38
C ALA A 90 5.74 -0.20 0.64
N SER A 91 6.49 -0.49 1.71
CA SER A 91 6.08 -1.38 2.80
C SER A 91 4.82 -0.87 3.49
N ASN A 92 4.80 0.42 3.85
CA ASN A 92 3.65 1.03 4.50
C ASN A 92 2.42 1.08 3.58
N LEU A 93 2.60 1.35 2.28
CA LEU A 93 1.51 1.29 1.31
C LEU A 93 0.94 -0.12 1.19
N ARG A 94 1.76 -1.17 1.17
CA ARG A 94 1.28 -2.56 1.16
C ARG A 94 0.53 -2.92 2.44
N LYS A 95 1.04 -2.54 3.61
CA LYS A 95 0.35 -2.74 4.90
C LYS A 95 -1.01 -2.03 4.92
N GLY A 96 -1.04 -0.77 4.47
CA GLY A 96 -2.26 0.02 4.35
C GLY A 96 -3.26 -0.60 3.38
N ALA A 97 -2.80 -1.08 2.22
CA ALA A 97 -3.63 -1.76 1.24
C ALA A 97 -4.21 -3.07 1.81
N ALA A 98 -3.38 -3.89 2.47
CA ALA A 98 -3.82 -5.13 3.08
C ALA A 98 -4.93 -4.90 4.12
N ARG A 99 -4.80 -3.86 4.96
CA ARG A 99 -5.84 -3.45 5.92
C ARG A 99 -7.14 -2.98 5.24
N LEU A 100 -7.03 -2.26 4.13
CA LEU A 100 -8.23 -1.82 3.40
C LEU A 100 -8.92 -2.99 2.69
N VAL A 101 -8.14 -3.91 2.12
CA VAL A 101 -8.65 -5.14 1.49
C VAL A 101 -9.31 -6.05 2.53
N SER A 102 -8.73 -6.21 3.73
CA SER A 102 -9.34 -7.03 4.79
C SER A 102 -10.71 -6.53 5.21
N ASN A 103 -10.98 -5.23 5.06
CA ASN A 103 -12.25 -4.59 5.41
C ASN A 103 -13.29 -4.63 4.28
N LEU A 104 -12.96 -5.14 3.10
CA LEU A 104 -13.94 -5.33 2.03
C LEU A 104 -14.96 -6.42 2.40
N PRO A 105 -16.23 -6.24 1.99
CA PRO A 105 -17.25 -7.29 2.12
C PRO A 105 -16.83 -8.54 1.35
N ALA A 106 -17.27 -9.69 1.84
CA ALA A 106 -16.92 -11.01 1.31
C ALA A 106 -18.07 -12.02 1.54
N GLU A 107 -19.30 -11.55 1.36
CA GLU A 107 -20.54 -12.29 1.61
C GLU A 107 -20.78 -13.33 0.50
N THR A 108 -20.38 -13.01 -0.72
CA THR A 108 -20.50 -13.92 -1.86
C THR A 108 -19.16 -14.57 -2.24
N PRO A 109 -19.17 -15.75 -2.91
CA PRO A 109 -17.95 -16.36 -3.44
C PRO A 109 -17.19 -15.47 -4.43
N GLU A 110 -17.91 -14.64 -5.20
CA GLU A 110 -17.32 -13.66 -6.12
C GLU A 110 -16.56 -12.58 -5.34
N GLU A 111 -17.18 -12.01 -4.30
CA GLU A 111 -16.54 -11.01 -3.44
C GLU A 111 -15.31 -11.56 -2.71
N GLN A 112 -15.38 -12.81 -2.23
CA GLN A 112 -14.22 -13.50 -1.66
C GLN A 112 -13.08 -13.63 -2.68
N THR A 113 -13.41 -13.92 -3.94
CA THR A 113 -12.44 -14.03 -5.03
C THR A 113 -11.83 -12.66 -5.35
N VAL A 114 -12.63 -11.60 -5.39
CA VAL A 114 -12.17 -10.21 -5.57
C VAL A 114 -11.23 -9.81 -4.43
N LYS A 115 -11.63 -10.04 -3.19
CA LYS A 115 -10.84 -9.74 -1.98
C LYS A 115 -9.48 -10.46 -2.02
N LYS A 116 -9.48 -11.77 -2.34
CA LYS A 116 -8.26 -12.56 -2.49
C LYS A 116 -7.37 -12.06 -3.63
N THR A 117 -7.97 -11.72 -4.77
CA THR A 117 -7.25 -11.16 -5.93
C THR A 117 -6.56 -9.85 -5.57
N LEU A 118 -7.26 -8.94 -4.90
CA LEU A 118 -6.70 -7.66 -4.45
C LEU A 118 -5.59 -7.85 -3.42
N ALA A 119 -5.76 -8.77 -2.47
CA ALA A 119 -4.73 -9.10 -1.49
C ALA A 119 -3.44 -9.57 -2.19
N MET A 120 -3.55 -10.48 -3.16
CA MET A 120 -2.41 -10.97 -3.94
C MET A 120 -1.77 -9.88 -4.80
N PHE A 121 -2.58 -9.06 -5.45
CA PHE A 121 -2.13 -7.95 -6.28
C PHE A 121 -1.33 -6.93 -5.46
N PHE A 122 -1.86 -6.43 -4.34
CA PHE A 122 -1.17 -5.45 -3.50
C PHE A 122 0.05 -6.02 -2.80
N ALA A 123 0.04 -7.31 -2.41
CA ALA A 123 1.21 -7.97 -1.83
C ALA A 123 2.42 -8.00 -2.78
N ARG A 124 2.16 -8.13 -4.10
CA ARG A 124 3.19 -8.21 -5.14
C ARG A 124 3.58 -6.85 -5.74
N MET A 125 2.80 -5.82 -5.47
CA MET A 125 2.95 -4.52 -6.10
C MET A 125 4.32 -3.89 -5.84
N LYS A 126 4.93 -3.36 -6.91
CA LYS A 126 6.16 -2.56 -6.87
C LYS A 126 5.86 -1.14 -7.31
N PHE A 127 5.58 -0.25 -6.36
CA PHE A 127 5.23 1.16 -6.59
C PHE A 127 6.29 1.99 -7.33
N THR A 128 7.50 1.46 -7.54
CA THR A 128 8.60 2.10 -8.27
C THR A 128 8.58 1.80 -9.78
N ARG A 129 7.73 0.88 -10.24
CA ARG A 129 7.64 0.47 -11.65
C ARG A 129 6.34 0.96 -12.28
N ASP A 130 6.37 1.04 -13.60
CA ASP A 130 5.15 1.19 -14.37
C ASP A 130 4.31 -0.09 -14.26
N ILE A 131 3.00 0.08 -14.10
CA ILE A 131 2.06 -1.00 -13.81
C ILE A 131 0.82 -0.78 -14.66
N ASP A 132 0.47 -1.77 -15.48
CA ASP A 132 -0.90 -1.91 -15.99
C ASP A 132 -1.74 -2.65 -14.93
N PRO A 133 -2.65 -1.96 -14.22
CA PRO A 133 -3.40 -2.58 -13.14
C PRO A 133 -4.32 -3.69 -13.65
N LYS A 134 -4.85 -3.57 -14.87
CA LYS A 134 -5.76 -4.56 -15.43
C LYS A 134 -5.02 -5.87 -15.69
N GLU A 135 -3.83 -5.78 -16.27
CA GLU A 135 -2.98 -6.94 -16.53
C GLU A 135 -2.52 -7.61 -15.23
N GLU A 136 -2.02 -6.82 -14.27
CA GLU A 136 -1.51 -7.34 -13.01
C GLU A 136 -2.61 -7.93 -12.11
N ILE A 137 -3.83 -7.36 -12.13
CA ILE A 137 -5.00 -7.97 -11.49
C ILE A 137 -5.35 -9.30 -12.16
N GLY A 138 -5.37 -9.36 -13.49
CA GLY A 138 -5.63 -10.61 -14.21
C GLY A 138 -4.65 -11.73 -13.83
N ARG A 139 -3.38 -11.39 -13.61
CA ARG A 139 -2.33 -12.31 -13.13
C ARG A 139 -2.50 -12.72 -11.66
N ALA A 140 -3.20 -11.92 -10.86
CA ALA A 140 -3.43 -12.16 -9.44
C ALA A 140 -4.69 -13.01 -9.17
N ILE A 141 -5.55 -13.22 -10.17
CA ILE A 141 -6.77 -14.04 -10.01
C ILE A 141 -6.38 -15.50 -9.68
N PRO A 142 -6.92 -16.09 -8.61
CA PRO A 142 -6.71 -17.50 -8.29
C PRO A 142 -7.19 -18.42 -9.41
N LYS A 143 -6.45 -19.50 -9.68
CA LYS A 143 -6.84 -20.47 -10.73
C LYS A 143 -8.12 -21.24 -10.40
N SER A 144 -8.41 -21.44 -9.11
CA SER A 144 -9.58 -22.15 -8.59
C SER A 144 -10.13 -21.46 -7.35
N VAL A 145 -11.45 -21.36 -7.23
CA VAL A 145 -12.12 -20.81 -6.04
C VAL A 145 -12.54 -21.98 -5.14
N SER A 146 -12.10 -21.94 -3.88
CA SER A 146 -12.57 -22.89 -2.88
C SER A 146 -13.73 -22.25 -2.13
N THR A 147 -14.91 -22.86 -2.20
CA THR A 147 -16.16 -22.39 -1.59
C THR A 147 -16.26 -22.70 -0.09
N LYS A 148 -15.13 -22.72 0.63
CA LYS A 148 -15.19 -22.86 2.09
C LYS A 148 -15.49 -21.50 2.71
N PRO A 149 -16.53 -21.36 3.54
CA PRO A 149 -16.60 -20.24 4.46
C PRO A 149 -15.40 -20.35 5.42
N GLU A 150 -14.59 -19.30 5.53
CA GLU A 150 -13.62 -19.13 6.62
C GLU A 150 -14.40 -19.04 7.93
N SER A 151 -14.68 -20.19 8.56
CA SER A 151 -15.17 -20.24 9.92
C SER A 151 -13.97 -20.20 10.87
N ASP A 152 -13.77 -19.06 11.53
CA ASP A 152 -13.00 -18.98 12.77
C ASP A 152 -13.64 -19.91 13.80
N SER A 153 -13.15 -21.13 13.92
CA SER A 153 -13.43 -21.98 15.09
C SER A 153 -12.19 -22.79 15.45
N ILE A 154 -11.58 -22.37 16.54
CA ILE A 154 -10.73 -23.21 17.37
C ILE A 154 -11.67 -24.24 18.00
N ALA A 155 -11.67 -25.47 17.49
CA ALA A 155 -12.28 -26.60 18.18
C ALA A 155 -11.49 -27.88 17.88
N THR A 156 -10.79 -28.31 18.91
CA THR A 156 -10.22 -29.64 19.09
C THR A 156 -11.29 -30.73 18.90
N SER A 157 -11.09 -31.62 17.94
CA SER A 157 -11.58 -33.00 18.02
C SER A 157 -10.80 -33.92 17.08
N ALA A 158 -10.00 -34.78 17.70
CA ALA A 158 -9.61 -36.05 17.12
C ALA A 158 -10.85 -36.95 17.11
N PHE A 159 -11.11 -37.57 15.96
CA PHE A 159 -11.86 -38.79 15.66
C PHE A 159 -12.65 -38.61 14.36
N GLY A 160 -12.47 -39.59 13.47
CA GLY A 160 -12.64 -39.46 12.03
C GLY A 160 -14.01 -38.95 11.61
N ASP A 161 -13.98 -37.99 10.69
CA ASP A 161 -15.16 -37.56 9.98
C ASP A 161 -14.84 -37.31 8.51
N ILE A 162 -15.76 -37.78 7.67
CA ILE A 162 -15.71 -37.75 6.22
C ILE A 162 -15.75 -36.28 5.80
N LEU A 163 -14.59 -35.70 5.51
CA LEU A 163 -14.51 -34.34 5.01
C LEU A 163 -15.29 -34.25 3.69
N PRO A 164 -16.29 -33.35 3.55
CA PRO A 164 -16.80 -33.01 2.25
C PRO A 164 -15.64 -32.38 1.47
N ARG A 165 -15.18 -33.10 0.43
CA ARG A 165 -14.25 -32.58 -0.56
C ARG A 165 -14.85 -31.28 -1.08
N GLY A 166 -14.26 -30.15 -0.68
CA GLY A 166 -14.64 -28.85 -1.21
C GLY A 166 -14.59 -28.92 -2.73
N MET A 167 -15.72 -28.67 -3.39
CA MET A 167 -15.77 -28.56 -4.84
C MET A 167 -15.05 -27.27 -5.22
N SER A 168 -13.78 -27.40 -5.60
CA SER A 168 -13.09 -26.33 -6.30
C SER A 168 -13.76 -26.18 -7.67
N ARG A 169 -14.36 -25.01 -7.92
CA ARG A 169 -14.85 -24.63 -9.24
C ARG A 169 -13.74 -23.83 -9.93
N ASP A 170 -13.39 -24.24 -11.14
CA ASP A 170 -12.56 -23.44 -12.03
C ASP A 170 -13.37 -22.23 -12.52
N LEU A 171 -12.74 -21.06 -12.51
CA LEU A 171 -13.37 -19.84 -13.02
C LEU A 171 -13.41 -19.88 -14.55
N ASP A 172 -14.59 -19.66 -15.11
CA ASP A 172 -14.74 -19.46 -16.54
C ASP A 172 -14.20 -18.08 -16.98
N ILE A 173 -14.28 -17.79 -18.27
CA ILE A 173 -13.75 -16.53 -18.82
C ILE A 173 -14.62 -15.33 -18.37
N ASP A 174 -15.93 -15.51 -18.28
CA ASP A 174 -16.87 -14.45 -17.94
C ASP A 174 -16.74 -14.07 -16.45
N ASP A 175 -16.58 -15.06 -15.57
CA ASP A 175 -16.27 -14.91 -14.16
C ASP A 175 -14.97 -14.09 -13.98
N LYS A 176 -13.92 -14.40 -14.76
CA LYS A 176 -12.65 -13.66 -14.70
C LYS A 176 -12.79 -12.20 -15.13
N VAL A 177 -13.60 -11.93 -16.14
CA VAL A 177 -13.86 -10.56 -16.60
C VAL A 177 -14.63 -9.78 -15.53
N GLN A 178 -15.63 -10.39 -14.90
CA GLN A 178 -16.40 -9.76 -13.82
C GLN A 178 -15.53 -9.49 -12.59
N VAL A 179 -14.78 -10.48 -12.11
CA VAL A 179 -13.82 -10.34 -11.01
C VAL A 179 -12.80 -9.24 -11.31
N THR A 180 -12.25 -9.19 -12.53
CA THR A 180 -11.31 -8.12 -12.93
C THR A 180 -11.96 -6.74 -12.84
N LYS A 181 -13.20 -6.59 -13.33
CA LYS A 181 -13.92 -5.32 -13.30
C LYS A 181 -14.20 -4.85 -11.87
N GLN A 182 -14.67 -5.75 -11.00
CA GLN A 182 -14.91 -5.43 -9.59
C GLN A 182 -13.61 -5.13 -8.84
N ALA A 183 -12.56 -5.93 -9.08
CA ALA A 183 -11.24 -5.68 -8.51
C ALA A 183 -10.66 -4.32 -8.95
N MET A 184 -10.83 -3.92 -10.22
CA MET A 184 -10.43 -2.59 -10.68
C MET A 184 -11.18 -1.47 -9.96
N TYR A 185 -12.48 -1.64 -9.72
CA TYR A 185 -13.30 -0.68 -9.00
C TYR A 185 -12.82 -0.52 -7.55
N HIS A 186 -12.80 -1.61 -6.77
CA HIS A 186 -12.37 -1.58 -5.37
C HIS A 186 -10.89 -1.20 -5.23
N GLY A 187 -10.05 -1.67 -6.16
CA GLY A 187 -8.63 -1.31 -6.24
C GLY A 187 -8.44 0.19 -6.44
N THR A 188 -9.26 0.84 -7.27
CA THR A 188 -9.23 2.30 -7.45
C THR A 188 -9.51 3.02 -6.14
N GLU A 189 -10.54 2.62 -5.40
CA GLU A 189 -10.89 3.23 -4.11
C GLU A 189 -9.80 3.01 -3.05
N ILE A 190 -9.22 1.81 -2.98
CA ILE A 190 -8.10 1.52 -2.08
C ILE A 190 -6.91 2.41 -2.40
N VAL A 191 -6.49 2.48 -3.67
CA VAL A 191 -5.35 3.33 -4.08
C VAL A 191 -5.66 4.80 -3.83
N ARG A 192 -6.92 5.24 -4.02
CA ARG A 192 -7.35 6.60 -3.71
C ARG A 192 -7.15 6.92 -2.23
N VAL A 193 -7.57 6.04 -1.32
CA VAL A 193 -7.36 6.23 0.13
C VAL A 193 -5.88 6.29 0.46
N LEU A 194 -5.05 5.40 -0.12
CA LEU A 194 -3.60 5.41 0.10
C LEU A 194 -2.95 6.70 -0.41
N TYR A 195 -3.33 7.13 -1.61
CA TYR A 195 -2.84 8.36 -2.22
C TYR A 195 -3.22 9.59 -1.40
N THR A 196 -4.48 9.68 -0.93
CA THR A 196 -4.93 10.80 -0.08
C THR A 196 -4.18 10.84 1.24
N ARG A 197 -3.91 9.68 1.86
CA ARG A 197 -3.05 9.62 3.05
C ARG A 197 -1.65 10.12 2.77
N LEU A 198 -1.06 9.75 1.63
CA LEU A 198 0.25 10.26 1.22
C LEU A 198 0.27 11.77 0.95
N LEU A 199 -0.86 12.47 0.80
CA LEU A 199 -0.88 13.92 0.68
C LEU A 199 -0.95 14.65 2.04
N SER A 200 -1.11 13.89 3.13
CA SER A 200 -1.14 14.42 4.49
C SER A 200 0.25 14.88 4.94
N PRO A 201 0.38 15.99 5.67
CA PRO A 201 1.65 16.35 6.31
C PRO A 201 2.24 15.25 7.20
N ASP A 202 1.37 14.36 7.70
CA ASP A 202 1.71 13.13 8.40
C ASP A 202 0.98 11.93 7.74
N PRO A 203 1.62 11.22 6.81
CA PRO A 203 1.03 10.08 6.10
C PRO A 203 0.77 8.85 6.97
N TYR A 204 1.44 8.77 8.13
CA TYR A 204 1.42 7.61 9.02
C TYR A 204 0.65 7.86 10.31
N GLY A 205 0.27 9.12 10.56
CA GLY A 205 -0.51 9.52 11.72
C GLY A 205 -1.81 8.74 11.86
N ASN A 206 -2.15 8.42 13.12
CA ASN A 206 -3.39 7.74 13.52
C ASN A 206 -4.62 8.66 13.42
N ASN A 207 -4.69 9.52 12.42
CA ASN A 207 -5.88 10.30 12.16
C ASN A 207 -6.92 9.38 11.51
N ASN A 208 -7.59 8.61 12.37
CA ASN A 208 -8.95 8.14 12.12
C ASN A 208 -9.80 9.40 11.93
N SER A 209 -10.07 9.76 10.68
CA SER A 209 -11.02 10.79 10.31
C SER A 209 -11.76 10.31 9.07
#